data_AF-A0A1I6SPT3-F1
#
_entry.id   AF-A0A1I6SPT3-F1
#
_cell.length_a   1.000
_cell.length_b   1.000
_cell.length_c   1.000
_cell.angle_alpha   90.00
_cell.angle_beta   90.00
_cell.angle_gamma   90.00
#
_symmetry.space_group_name_H-M   'P 1'
#
loop_
_entity.id
_entity.type
_entity.pdbx_description
1 polymer ?
#
loop_
_entity_poly.entity_id
_entity_poly.type
_entity_poly.pdbx_seq_one_letter_code
_entity_poly.pdbx_strand_id
1 'polypeptide(L)'
;MKRFDTNKSSYIYIIIYRLMLDFIYKGSIVTSFGYYGFKNHNSPLHYFFSWILLLVFAPVITKIFRWKTSPSKIVILFLLLLSFVPFTTMLGFHSFTNTYYIANIIYWLSLLIFTKVFANVKFLEYKRFNKSLNNTVIWIMSAVFLSVVIFISWRFTGFRLNFNLFEVYEFREEAGNFNLPTIISYLYSASNAINPIILVYALIKRNHFLAMFIIFVQMLSFSINGSKSVFFITLLSIFVFMFFKSTFFKKIPQYFTLLGFAAILETGILKTSLITNFIIRRVNFVPNLLNYYYFDFFTKYQPDYFQQSFLRYFGFQSNYTRIPNLIGMEYFGRPGMAANSGLISDAITNLGLVGVIIAPMVLAIILKIFDDVTIGLDNRIFIIPSIYISYVLISSFLFTSLLTHGFFAMMFIFYFLPRKSKQAFKLRKKLLNNFKQSKV
;
A
#
# COMPACT_ATOMS: atom_id res chain seq x y z
N MET A 1 -7.77 24.89 24.31
CA MET A 1 -8.04 23.50 23.88
C MET A 1 -6.93 22.59 24.38
N LYS A 2 -7.17 21.86 25.49
CA LYS A 2 -6.18 20.97 26.12
C LYS A 2 -5.69 19.93 25.09
N ARG A 3 -4.37 19.81 24.92
CA ARG A 3 -3.75 18.71 24.17
C ARG A 3 -4.12 17.41 24.91
N PHE A 4 -5.20 16.76 24.49
CA PHE A 4 -5.42 15.37 24.83
C PHE A 4 -4.14 14.62 24.48
N ASP A 5 -3.62 13.88 25.45
CA ASP A 5 -2.45 13.03 25.28
C ASP A 5 -2.69 12.15 24.04
N THR A 6 -1.98 12.46 22.95
CA THR A 6 -2.29 12.01 21.58
C THR A 6 -2.36 10.47 21.47
N ASN A 7 -1.82 9.78 22.48
CA ASN A 7 -1.82 8.34 22.66
C ASN A 7 -3.20 7.77 23.00
N LYS A 8 -3.87 8.31 24.03
CA LYS A 8 -5.23 7.85 24.41
C LYS A 8 -6.20 8.08 23.27
N SER A 9 -6.05 9.23 22.60
CA SER A 9 -6.86 9.59 21.44
C SER A 9 -6.72 8.57 20.30
N SER A 10 -5.50 8.22 19.88
CA SER A 10 -5.27 7.27 18.76
C SER A 10 -5.82 5.87 19.05
N TYR A 11 -5.70 5.40 20.30
CA TYR A 11 -6.26 4.12 20.74
C TYR A 11 -7.78 4.07 20.58
N ILE A 12 -8.46 5.12 21.06
CA ILE A 12 -9.92 5.25 20.97
C ILE A 12 -10.37 5.25 19.50
N TYR A 13 -9.66 5.98 18.62
CA TYR A 13 -10.01 6.00 17.20
C TYR A 13 -9.86 4.63 16.51
N ILE A 14 -8.92 3.79 16.92
CA ILE A 14 -8.82 2.40 16.40
C ILE A 14 -10.04 1.58 16.81
N ILE A 15 -10.50 1.72 18.06
CA ILE A 15 -11.71 1.04 18.54
C ILE A 15 -12.94 1.53 17.79
N ILE A 16 -13.12 2.84 17.65
CA ILE A 16 -14.25 3.42 16.90
C ILE A 16 -14.19 2.96 15.44
N TYR A 17 -13.00 2.96 14.83
CA TYR A 17 -12.82 2.46 13.47
C TYR A 17 -13.24 1.00 13.34
N ARG A 18 -12.85 0.13 14.29
CA ARG A 18 -13.30 -1.27 14.32
C ARG A 18 -14.82 -1.39 14.43
N LEU A 19 -15.46 -0.63 15.32
CA LEU A 19 -16.92 -0.65 15.47
C LEU A 19 -17.64 -0.23 14.18
N MET A 20 -17.11 0.78 13.48
CA MET A 20 -17.64 1.20 12.18
C MET A 20 -17.50 0.09 11.14
N LEU A 21 -16.36 -0.60 11.10
CA LEU A 21 -16.16 -1.74 10.22
C LEU A 21 -17.14 -2.88 10.51
N ASP A 22 -17.42 -3.17 11.78
CA ASP A 22 -18.39 -4.21 12.17
C ASP A 22 -19.81 -3.85 11.68
N PHE A 23 -20.21 -2.58 11.87
CA PHE A 23 -21.49 -2.08 11.37
C PHE A 23 -21.60 -2.18 9.84
N ILE A 24 -20.57 -1.73 9.12
CA ILE A 24 -20.54 -1.77 7.64
C ILE A 24 -20.49 -3.21 7.13
N TYR A 25 -19.73 -4.09 7.81
CA TYR A 25 -19.61 -5.49 7.43
C TYR A 25 -20.96 -6.20 7.52
N LYS A 26 -21.64 -6.11 8.67
CA LYS A 26 -22.93 -6.76 8.91
C LYS A 26 -24.05 -6.13 8.08
N GLY A 27 -24.10 -4.79 8.00
CA GLY A 27 -25.21 -4.06 7.37
C GLY A 27 -25.13 -3.99 5.84
N SER A 28 -23.93 -3.83 5.27
CA SER A 28 -23.76 -3.59 3.82
C SER A 28 -23.00 -4.69 3.10
N ILE A 29 -21.91 -5.21 3.68
CA ILE A 29 -21.04 -6.13 2.94
C ILE A 29 -21.64 -7.53 2.87
N VAL A 30 -22.08 -8.08 3.98
CA VAL A 30 -22.72 -9.41 4.00
C VAL A 30 -24.00 -9.40 3.17
N THR A 31 -24.83 -8.36 3.32
CA THR A 31 -26.11 -8.24 2.60
C THR A 31 -25.93 -8.11 1.09
N SER A 32 -24.95 -7.32 0.64
CA SER A 32 -24.76 -7.03 -0.79
C SER A 32 -23.77 -7.97 -1.48
N PHE A 33 -22.87 -8.63 -0.74
CA PHE A 33 -21.79 -9.46 -1.29
C PHE A 33 -21.70 -10.83 -0.62
N GLY A 34 -22.79 -11.32 -0.04
CA GLY A 34 -22.85 -12.68 0.51
C GLY A 34 -22.50 -13.76 -0.52
N TYR A 35 -22.96 -13.58 -1.76
CA TYR A 35 -22.62 -14.45 -2.90
C TYR A 35 -21.11 -14.47 -3.22
N TYR A 36 -20.36 -13.47 -2.79
CA TYR A 36 -18.91 -13.36 -2.99
C TYR A 36 -18.11 -14.09 -1.90
N GLY A 37 -18.79 -14.75 -0.94
CA GLY A 37 -18.16 -15.51 0.13
C GLY A 37 -18.05 -14.78 1.48
N PHE A 38 -18.61 -13.57 1.60
CA PHE A 38 -18.75 -12.90 2.88
C PHE A 38 -19.90 -13.53 3.68
N LYS A 39 -19.60 -14.03 4.88
CA LYS A 39 -20.56 -14.79 5.70
C LYS A 39 -20.81 -14.07 7.02
N ASN A 40 -21.98 -14.34 7.61
CA ASN A 40 -22.31 -13.90 8.96
C ASN A 40 -22.76 -15.08 9.84
N HIS A 41 -21.79 -15.73 10.47
CA HIS A 41 -21.99 -16.86 11.37
C HIS A 41 -22.30 -16.41 12.82
N ASN A 42 -22.26 -15.10 13.13
CA ASN A 42 -22.59 -14.47 14.44
C ASN A 42 -22.20 -15.31 15.69
N SER A 43 -20.98 -15.86 15.76
CA SER A 43 -20.53 -16.61 16.94
C SER A 43 -20.07 -15.64 18.05
N PRO A 44 -20.72 -15.61 19.23
CA PRO A 44 -20.30 -14.72 20.32
C PRO A 44 -18.86 -14.97 20.77
N LEU A 45 -18.44 -16.23 20.76
CA LEU A 45 -17.09 -16.65 21.14
C LEU A 45 -16.04 -16.12 20.15
N HIS A 46 -16.26 -16.29 18.84
CA HIS A 46 -15.32 -15.74 17.83
C HIS A 46 -15.29 -14.21 17.86
N TYR A 47 -16.45 -13.58 18.05
CA TYR A 47 -16.53 -12.13 18.21
C TYR A 47 -15.72 -11.63 19.42
N PHE A 48 -15.86 -12.29 20.58
CA PHE A 48 -15.09 -11.98 21.79
C PHE A 48 -13.58 -12.15 21.59
N PHE A 49 -13.13 -13.27 21.02
CA PHE A 49 -11.71 -13.48 20.70
C PHE A 49 -11.17 -12.45 19.70
N SER A 50 -11.99 -12.03 18.73
CA SER A 50 -11.60 -10.99 17.76
C SER A 50 -11.32 -9.64 18.43
N TRP A 51 -12.06 -9.30 19.49
CA TRP A 51 -11.84 -8.10 20.29
C TRP A 51 -10.60 -8.22 21.16
N ILE A 52 -10.39 -9.36 21.82
CA ILE A 52 -9.14 -9.61 22.57
C ILE A 52 -7.93 -9.41 21.66
N LEU A 53 -7.95 -10.00 20.47
CA LEU A 53 -6.85 -9.88 19.52
C LEU A 53 -6.58 -8.42 19.14
N LEU A 54 -7.61 -7.62 18.85
CA LEU A 54 -7.45 -6.20 18.55
C LEU A 54 -6.89 -5.44 19.76
N LEU A 55 -7.41 -5.68 20.96
CA LEU A 55 -6.99 -4.98 22.19
C LEU A 55 -5.54 -5.30 22.58
N VAL A 56 -5.05 -6.52 22.30
CA VAL A 56 -3.64 -6.90 22.50
C VAL A 56 -2.73 -6.17 21.51
N PHE A 57 -3.15 -6.01 20.25
CA PHE A 57 -2.34 -5.37 19.22
C PHE A 57 -2.42 -3.82 19.25
N ALA A 58 -3.53 -3.25 19.72
CA ALA A 58 -3.75 -1.81 19.71
C ALA A 58 -2.67 -0.98 20.47
N PRO A 59 -2.11 -1.42 21.61
CA PRO A 59 -0.95 -0.78 22.23
C PRO A 59 0.29 -0.74 21.32
N VAL A 60 0.52 -1.79 20.53
CA VAL A 60 1.63 -1.85 19.57
C VAL A 60 1.39 -0.86 18.43
N ILE A 61 0.18 -0.83 17.86
CA ILE A 61 -0.21 0.12 16.82
C ILE A 61 -0.04 1.57 17.34
N THR A 62 -0.52 1.86 18.54
CA THR A 62 -0.40 3.21 19.15
C THR A 62 1.04 3.61 19.43
N LYS A 63 1.92 2.66 19.76
CA LYS A 63 3.36 2.92 19.96
C LYS A 63 4.06 3.29 18.65
N ILE A 64 3.67 2.69 17.52
CA ILE A 64 4.24 3.02 16.19
C ILE A 64 4.04 4.52 15.86
N PHE A 65 2.91 5.11 16.24
CA PHE A 65 2.64 6.55 16.06
C PHE A 65 3.59 7.49 16.81
N ARG A 66 4.24 7.01 17.87
CA ARG A 66 5.15 7.82 18.70
C ARG A 66 6.52 7.99 18.08
N TRP A 67 6.91 7.05 17.23
CA TRP A 67 8.24 6.98 16.70
C TRP A 67 8.47 8.04 15.62
N LYS A 68 9.73 8.44 15.45
CA LYS A 68 10.12 9.30 14.33
C LYS A 68 9.66 8.64 13.03
N THR A 69 8.97 9.41 12.19
CA THR A 69 8.42 8.97 10.92
C THR A 69 9.52 8.37 10.05
N SER A 70 9.31 7.12 9.64
CA SER A 70 10.12 6.40 8.66
C SER A 70 9.18 5.63 7.73
N PRO A 71 9.59 5.34 6.48
CA PRO A 71 8.75 4.61 5.55
C PRO A 71 8.24 3.27 6.08
N SER A 72 9.10 2.44 6.69
CA SER A 72 8.72 1.14 7.26
C SER A 72 7.53 1.23 8.21
N LYS A 73 7.53 2.24 9.09
CA LYS A 73 6.48 2.48 10.08
C LYS A 73 5.19 2.92 9.42
N ILE A 74 5.26 3.74 8.38
CA ILE A 74 4.07 4.13 7.61
C ILE A 74 3.49 2.88 6.94
N VAL A 75 4.34 2.06 6.30
CA VAL A 75 3.89 0.84 5.64
C VAL A 75 3.23 -0.11 6.63
N ILE A 76 3.92 -0.47 7.72
CA ILE A 76 3.39 -1.35 8.77
C ILE A 76 2.08 -0.81 9.35
N LEU A 77 2.00 0.50 9.61
CA LEU A 77 0.79 1.10 10.14
C LEU A 77 -0.40 0.96 9.17
N PHE A 78 -0.19 1.28 7.89
CA PHE A 78 -1.25 1.14 6.88
C PHE A 78 -1.63 -0.32 6.66
N LEU A 79 -0.67 -1.25 6.69
CA LEU A 79 -0.95 -2.70 6.65
C LEU A 79 -1.83 -3.12 7.84
N LEU A 80 -1.53 -2.63 9.05
CA LEU A 80 -2.33 -2.93 10.24
C LEU A 80 -3.75 -2.34 10.14
N LEU A 81 -3.90 -1.11 9.64
CA LEU A 81 -5.22 -0.47 9.53
C LEU A 81 -6.06 -0.97 8.35
N LEU A 82 -5.44 -1.30 7.21
CA LEU A 82 -6.12 -1.75 6.00
C LEU A 82 -6.35 -3.26 5.96
N SER A 83 -5.49 -4.06 6.61
CA SER A 83 -5.60 -5.53 6.58
C SER A 83 -5.88 -6.13 7.96
N PHE A 84 -5.08 -5.83 8.98
CA PHE A 84 -5.25 -6.47 10.30
C PHE A 84 -6.52 -6.06 11.06
N VAL A 85 -6.86 -4.78 11.13
CA VAL A 85 -8.11 -4.34 11.81
C VAL A 85 -9.35 -4.91 11.10
N PRO A 86 -9.46 -4.84 9.76
CA PRO A 86 -10.57 -5.48 9.02
C PRO A 86 -10.58 -7.02 9.13
N PHE A 87 -9.40 -7.65 9.21
CA PHE A 87 -9.30 -9.09 9.51
C PHE A 87 -9.94 -9.40 10.85
N THR A 88 -9.68 -8.61 11.89
CA THR A 88 -10.32 -8.83 13.18
C THR A 88 -11.84 -8.68 13.09
N THR A 89 -12.39 -7.77 12.26
CA THR A 89 -13.85 -7.74 11.96
C THR A 89 -14.31 -9.06 11.37
N MET A 90 -13.60 -9.55 10.34
CA MET A 90 -13.95 -10.83 9.72
C MET A 90 -13.83 -12.02 10.67
N LEU A 91 -12.88 -12.02 11.61
CA LEU A 91 -12.80 -13.04 12.66
C LEU A 91 -14.08 -13.10 13.50
N GLY A 92 -14.71 -11.96 13.77
CA GLY A 92 -15.90 -11.92 14.60
C GLY A 92 -17.17 -12.44 13.92
N PHE A 93 -17.25 -12.35 12.58
CA PHE A 93 -18.46 -12.66 11.83
C PHE A 93 -18.32 -13.82 10.83
N HIS A 94 -17.11 -14.09 10.33
CA HIS A 94 -16.82 -15.17 9.39
C HIS A 94 -16.41 -16.44 10.15
N SER A 95 -16.50 -17.59 9.48
CA SER A 95 -16.11 -18.91 9.99
C SER A 95 -14.86 -19.38 9.24
N PHE A 96 -13.69 -18.78 9.53
CA PHE A 96 -12.45 -19.35 9.02
C PHE A 96 -12.01 -20.54 9.88
N THR A 97 -11.12 -21.37 9.31
CA THR A 97 -10.50 -22.48 10.04
C THR A 97 -9.59 -21.99 11.17
N ASN A 98 -9.53 -22.76 12.26
CA ASN A 98 -8.65 -22.44 13.40
C ASN A 98 -7.18 -22.37 12.99
N THR A 99 -6.76 -23.20 12.03
CA THR A 99 -5.41 -23.18 11.47
C THR A 99 -5.09 -21.85 10.78
N TYR A 100 -6.04 -21.29 10.02
CA TYR A 100 -5.87 -19.97 9.41
C TYR A 100 -5.79 -18.86 10.46
N TYR A 101 -6.64 -18.90 11.50
CA TYR A 101 -6.58 -17.92 12.58
C TYR A 101 -5.19 -17.86 13.22
N ILE A 102 -4.65 -19.02 13.59
CA ILE A 102 -3.33 -19.13 14.22
C ILE A 102 -2.24 -18.67 13.25
N ALA A 103 -2.27 -19.13 12.00
CA ALA A 103 -1.28 -18.74 11.00
C ALA A 103 -1.27 -17.23 10.75
N ASN A 104 -2.44 -16.58 10.65
CA ASN A 104 -2.54 -15.15 10.45
C ASN A 104 -1.99 -14.36 11.66
N ILE A 105 -2.29 -14.80 12.89
CA ILE A 105 -1.73 -14.19 14.11
C ILE A 105 -0.20 -14.34 14.13
N ILE A 106 0.33 -15.52 13.83
CA ILE A 106 1.78 -15.78 13.75
C ILE A 106 2.43 -14.89 12.69
N TYR A 107 1.80 -14.72 11.52
CA TYR A 107 2.28 -13.85 10.46
C TYR A 107 2.44 -12.40 10.94
N TRP A 108 1.41 -11.83 11.56
CA TRP A 108 1.45 -10.45 12.06
C TRP A 108 2.42 -10.27 13.23
N LEU A 109 2.47 -11.23 14.16
CA LEU A 109 3.46 -11.20 15.25
C LEU A 109 4.89 -11.25 14.70
N SER A 110 5.16 -12.17 13.77
CA SER A 110 6.46 -12.30 13.12
C SER A 110 6.86 -11.01 12.42
N LEU A 111 5.95 -10.37 11.68
CA LEU A 111 6.21 -9.09 11.02
C LEU A 111 6.58 -7.99 12.04
N LEU A 112 5.84 -7.87 13.13
CA LEU A 112 6.12 -6.88 14.18
C LEU A 112 7.43 -7.16 14.92
N ILE A 113 7.75 -8.43 15.15
CA ILE A 113 9.01 -8.85 15.79
C ILE A 113 10.18 -8.55 14.88
N PHE A 114 10.18 -9.04 13.62
CA PHE A 114 11.30 -8.84 12.71
C PHE A 114 11.53 -7.38 12.35
N THR A 115 10.47 -6.57 12.21
CA THR A 115 10.62 -5.12 11.98
C THR A 115 11.26 -4.41 13.16
N LYS A 116 11.03 -4.88 14.40
CA LYS A 116 11.71 -4.39 15.60
C LYS A 116 13.16 -4.87 15.67
N VAL A 117 13.42 -6.15 15.38
CA VAL A 117 14.76 -6.77 15.38
C VAL A 117 15.67 -6.04 14.38
N PHE A 118 15.20 -5.83 13.15
CA PHE A 118 15.99 -5.18 12.11
C PHE A 118 16.00 -3.64 12.20
N ALA A 119 15.23 -3.02 13.09
CA ALA A 119 15.12 -1.55 13.19
C ALA A 119 16.48 -0.85 13.34
N ASN A 120 17.41 -1.49 14.05
CA ASN A 120 18.74 -0.94 14.35
C ASN A 120 19.85 -1.45 13.43
N VAL A 121 19.58 -2.46 12.59
CA VAL A 121 20.55 -3.02 11.64
C VAL A 121 20.68 -2.09 10.45
N LYS A 122 21.87 -1.65 10.06
CA LYS A 122 22.04 -0.88 8.81
C LYS A 122 22.40 -1.84 7.69
N PHE A 123 21.53 -1.98 6.70
CA PHE A 123 21.81 -2.82 5.52
C PHE A 123 22.48 -2.02 4.41
N LEU A 124 22.17 -0.73 4.28
CA LEU A 124 22.76 0.14 3.28
C LEU A 124 23.39 1.39 3.90
N GLU A 125 24.63 1.65 3.53
CA GLU A 125 25.26 2.93 3.79
C GLU A 125 24.94 3.92 2.68
N TYR A 126 24.42 5.08 3.06
CA TYR A 126 24.29 6.19 2.13
C TYR A 126 25.65 6.84 1.91
N LYS A 127 26.08 6.85 0.66
CA LYS A 127 27.21 7.67 0.20
C LYS A 127 26.67 9.02 -0.27
N ARG A 128 27.28 10.11 0.22
CA ARG A 128 26.91 11.45 -0.22
C ARG A 128 27.48 11.69 -1.61
N PHE A 129 26.64 11.53 -2.63
CA PHE A 129 27.00 11.85 -4.00
C PHE A 129 27.10 13.36 -4.25
N ASN A 130 27.82 13.73 -5.31
CA ASN A 130 27.88 15.10 -5.80
C ASN A 130 26.46 15.57 -6.17
N LYS A 131 26.12 16.82 -5.80
CA LYS A 131 24.82 17.44 -6.08
C LYS A 131 24.50 17.46 -7.58
N SER A 132 25.50 17.64 -8.44
CA SER A 132 25.33 17.60 -9.90
C SER A 132 24.87 16.21 -10.35
N LEU A 133 25.62 15.16 -9.97
CA LEU A 133 25.30 13.76 -10.27
C LEU A 133 23.88 13.38 -9.82
N ASN A 134 23.50 13.75 -8.59
CA ASN A 134 22.16 13.46 -8.05
C ASN A 134 21.04 14.10 -8.88
N ASN A 135 21.20 15.36 -9.27
CA ASN A 135 20.20 16.02 -10.11
C ASN A 135 20.12 15.36 -11.49
N THR A 136 21.25 15.03 -12.10
CA THR A 136 21.29 14.39 -13.42
C THR A 136 20.57 13.04 -13.40
N VAL A 137 20.83 12.18 -12.41
CA VAL A 137 20.17 10.88 -12.29
C VAL A 137 18.65 11.05 -12.16
N ILE A 138 18.18 11.98 -11.31
CA ILE A 138 16.75 12.23 -11.15
C ILE A 138 16.11 12.70 -12.47
N TRP A 139 16.76 13.59 -13.21
CA TRP A 139 16.27 14.07 -14.49
C TRP A 139 16.22 12.98 -15.56
N ILE A 140 17.27 12.15 -15.66
CA ILE A 140 17.30 11.00 -16.58
C ILE A 140 16.18 10.02 -16.23
N MET A 141 16.03 9.66 -14.95
CA MET A 141 14.96 8.75 -14.52
C MET A 141 13.57 9.35 -14.80
N SER A 142 13.39 10.63 -14.52
CA SER A 142 12.13 11.33 -14.82
C SER A 142 11.84 11.32 -16.31
N ALA A 143 12.84 11.58 -17.16
CA ALA A 143 12.70 11.50 -18.60
C ALA A 143 12.29 10.08 -19.03
N VAL A 144 12.99 9.04 -18.57
CA VAL A 144 12.68 7.64 -18.92
C VAL A 144 11.23 7.28 -18.56
N PHE A 145 10.79 7.52 -17.31
CA PHE A 145 9.45 7.11 -16.88
C PHE A 145 8.33 7.94 -17.52
N LEU A 146 8.55 9.23 -17.78
CA LEU A 146 7.59 10.07 -18.49
C LEU A 146 7.52 9.69 -19.98
N SER A 147 8.67 9.49 -20.63
CA SER A 147 8.76 9.10 -22.04
C SER A 147 8.10 7.76 -22.31
N VAL A 148 8.19 6.77 -21.40
CA VAL A 148 7.51 5.48 -21.58
C VAL A 148 5.99 5.64 -21.60
N VAL A 149 5.41 6.43 -20.70
CA VAL A 149 3.96 6.69 -20.69
C VAL A 149 3.53 7.42 -21.96
N ILE A 150 4.29 8.45 -22.36
CA ILE A 150 4.03 9.23 -23.58
C ILE A 150 4.10 8.32 -24.82
N PHE A 151 5.13 7.46 -24.91
CA PHE A 151 5.32 6.53 -26.01
C PHE A 151 4.14 5.56 -26.15
N ILE A 152 3.71 4.93 -25.05
CA ILE A 152 2.57 4.01 -25.08
C ILE A 152 1.29 4.75 -25.43
N SER A 153 1.06 5.92 -24.83
CA SER A 153 -0.13 6.73 -25.12
C SER A 153 -0.18 7.18 -26.58
N TRP A 154 0.94 7.59 -27.15
CA TRP A 154 1.02 7.93 -28.57
C TRP A 154 0.75 6.71 -29.46
N ARG A 155 1.46 5.60 -29.23
CA ARG A 155 1.49 4.44 -30.11
C ARG A 155 0.19 3.63 -30.11
N PHE A 156 -0.49 3.55 -28.97
CA PHE A 156 -1.64 2.67 -28.78
C PHE A 156 -2.95 3.41 -28.58
N THR A 157 -2.94 4.59 -27.95
CA THR A 157 -4.19 5.32 -27.64
C THR A 157 -4.35 6.65 -28.37
N GLY A 158 -3.36 7.08 -29.17
CA GLY A 158 -3.40 8.37 -29.87
C GLY A 158 -3.54 9.58 -28.93
N PHE A 159 -2.93 9.52 -27.73
CA PHE A 159 -3.07 10.54 -26.67
C PHE A 159 -4.49 10.76 -26.14
N ARG A 160 -5.37 9.75 -26.25
CA ARG A 160 -6.71 9.79 -25.67
C ARG A 160 -6.66 10.12 -24.18
N LEU A 161 -7.48 11.09 -23.76
CA LEU A 161 -7.77 11.40 -22.36
C LEU A 161 -9.17 10.90 -22.02
N ASN A 162 -9.31 10.06 -21.00
CA ASN A 162 -10.59 9.75 -20.37
C ASN A 162 -10.59 10.21 -18.91
N PHE A 163 -11.70 10.79 -18.48
CA PHE A 163 -11.96 11.18 -17.09
C PHE A 163 -13.07 10.33 -16.45
N ASN A 164 -13.70 9.44 -17.21
CA ASN A 164 -14.74 8.55 -16.72
C ASN A 164 -14.13 7.46 -15.82
N LEU A 165 -14.48 7.50 -14.53
CA LEU A 165 -14.03 6.52 -13.55
C LEU A 165 -14.80 5.18 -13.66
N PHE A 166 -15.82 5.06 -14.50
CA PHE A 166 -16.64 3.86 -14.63
C PHE A 166 -16.25 2.98 -15.83
N GLU A 167 -15.83 3.59 -16.95
CA GLU A 167 -15.33 2.92 -18.16
C GLU A 167 -13.88 2.44 -18.00
N VAL A 168 -13.67 1.51 -17.08
CA VAL A 168 -12.32 1.01 -16.74
C VAL A 168 -12.06 -0.38 -17.30
N TYR A 169 -13.10 -1.17 -17.57
CA TYR A 169 -12.92 -2.56 -17.99
C TYR A 169 -12.54 -2.67 -19.47
N GLU A 170 -13.17 -1.88 -20.35
CA GLU A 170 -12.85 -1.85 -21.79
C GLU A 170 -11.39 -1.46 -22.03
N PHE A 171 -10.90 -0.40 -21.35
CA PHE A 171 -9.50 0.00 -21.48
C PHE A 171 -8.51 -1.02 -20.94
N ARG A 172 -8.91 -1.85 -19.97
CA ARG A 172 -8.05 -2.91 -19.46
C ARG A 172 -7.93 -4.06 -20.43
N GLU A 173 -9.03 -4.39 -21.10
CA GLU A 173 -9.04 -5.38 -22.16
C GLU A 173 -8.22 -4.90 -23.35
N GLU A 174 -8.44 -3.66 -23.79
CA GLU A 174 -7.65 -3.00 -24.83
C GLU A 174 -6.15 -3.01 -24.49
N ALA A 175 -5.77 -2.56 -23.29
CA ALA A 175 -4.38 -2.55 -22.84
C ALA A 175 -3.78 -3.95 -22.66
N GLY A 176 -4.62 -4.96 -22.40
CA GLY A 176 -4.21 -6.36 -22.32
C GLY A 176 -3.74 -6.92 -23.67
N ASN A 177 -4.26 -6.35 -24.77
CA ASN A 177 -3.91 -6.75 -26.14
C ASN A 177 -2.69 -5.99 -26.70
N PHE A 178 -2.07 -5.11 -25.91
CA PHE A 178 -0.88 -4.39 -26.37
C PHE A 178 0.33 -5.32 -26.41
N ASN A 179 0.91 -5.46 -27.60
CA ASN A 179 2.17 -6.18 -27.81
C ASN A 179 3.37 -5.36 -27.31
N LEU A 180 3.49 -5.21 -25.99
CA LEU A 180 4.58 -4.49 -25.34
C LEU A 180 5.76 -5.42 -25.07
N PRO A 181 7.01 -5.02 -25.43
CA PRO A 181 8.20 -5.69 -24.93
C PRO A 181 8.21 -5.73 -23.40
N THR A 182 8.71 -6.82 -22.82
CA THR A 182 8.70 -7.04 -21.36
C THR A 182 9.29 -5.86 -20.57
N ILE A 183 10.41 -5.29 -21.03
CA ILE A 183 11.07 -4.15 -20.39
C ILE A 183 10.16 -2.92 -20.37
N ILE A 184 9.47 -2.62 -21.47
CA ILE A 184 8.55 -1.47 -21.58
C ILE A 184 7.35 -1.66 -20.65
N SER A 185 6.81 -2.89 -20.57
CA SER A 185 5.72 -3.22 -19.65
C SER A 185 6.10 -3.00 -18.17
N TYR A 186 7.32 -3.41 -17.78
CA TYR A 186 7.84 -3.16 -16.43
C TYR A 186 8.06 -1.68 -16.16
N LEU A 187 8.66 -0.93 -17.10
CA LEU A 187 8.89 0.52 -16.94
C LEU A 187 7.57 1.28 -16.85
N TYR A 188 6.59 0.95 -17.67
CA TYR A 188 5.25 1.54 -17.63
C TYR A 188 4.57 1.27 -16.29
N SER A 189 4.59 0.02 -15.84
CA SER A 189 4.00 -0.36 -14.54
C SER A 189 4.69 0.36 -13.37
N ALA A 190 6.02 0.47 -13.39
CA ALA A 190 6.77 1.20 -12.37
C ALA A 190 6.56 2.73 -12.42
N SER A 191 6.29 3.30 -13.59
CA SER A 191 6.01 4.74 -13.76
C SER A 191 4.82 5.20 -12.91
N ASN A 192 3.82 4.33 -12.72
CA ASN A 192 2.64 4.60 -11.91
C ASN A 192 2.98 4.88 -10.43
N ALA A 193 4.08 4.29 -9.93
CA ALA A 193 4.57 4.50 -8.57
C ALA A 193 5.61 5.63 -8.48
N ILE A 194 6.39 5.83 -9.55
CA ILE A 194 7.54 6.74 -9.59
C ILE A 194 7.16 8.17 -9.95
N ASN A 195 6.30 8.36 -10.94
CA ASN A 195 5.86 9.68 -11.37
C ASN A 195 5.22 10.51 -10.24
N PRO A 196 4.40 9.96 -9.32
CA PRO A 196 3.90 10.70 -8.16
C PRO A 196 5.02 11.18 -7.20
N ILE A 197 6.13 10.44 -7.10
CA ILE A 197 7.30 10.85 -6.32
C ILE A 197 7.98 12.05 -6.97
N ILE A 198 8.21 11.96 -8.28
CA ILE A 198 8.83 13.03 -9.05
C ILE A 198 7.94 14.28 -8.98
N LEU A 199 6.62 14.12 -9.03
CA LEU A 199 5.65 15.21 -8.84
C LEU A 199 5.87 15.91 -7.49
N VAL A 200 5.90 15.16 -6.38
CA VAL A 200 6.14 15.75 -5.05
C VAL A 200 7.51 16.43 -4.99
N TYR A 201 8.55 15.84 -5.61
CA TYR A 201 9.88 16.45 -5.68
C TYR A 201 9.86 17.76 -6.46
N ALA A 202 9.20 17.81 -7.62
CA ALA A 202 9.04 19.00 -8.44
C ALA A 202 8.31 20.12 -7.68
N LEU A 203 7.23 19.78 -6.97
CA LEU A 203 6.48 20.69 -6.13
C LEU A 203 7.33 21.25 -4.97
N ILE A 204 8.16 20.43 -4.32
CA ILE A 204 9.12 20.88 -3.28
C ILE A 204 10.15 21.86 -3.87
N LYS A 205 10.59 21.62 -5.12
CA LYS A 205 11.52 22.49 -5.85
C LYS A 205 10.84 23.74 -6.45
N ARG A 206 9.52 23.89 -6.30
CA ARG A 206 8.72 24.95 -6.92
C ARG A 206 8.81 24.97 -8.45
N ASN A 207 9.12 23.84 -9.08
CA ASN A 207 9.06 23.69 -10.52
C ASN A 207 7.62 23.33 -10.93
N HIS A 208 6.77 24.35 -11.02
CA HIS A 208 5.36 24.18 -11.33
C HIS A 208 5.12 23.67 -12.76
N PHE A 209 5.99 24.03 -13.71
CA PHE A 209 5.91 23.54 -15.09
C PHE A 209 6.08 22.01 -15.14
N LEU A 210 7.15 21.49 -14.53
CA LEU A 210 7.37 20.05 -14.44
C LEU A 210 6.23 19.34 -13.69
N ALA A 211 5.73 19.94 -12.60
CA ALA A 211 4.62 19.37 -11.86
C ALA A 211 3.35 19.25 -12.72
N MET A 212 2.98 20.30 -13.46
CA MET A 212 1.85 20.27 -14.38
C MET A 212 2.05 19.25 -15.50
N PHE A 213 3.26 19.17 -16.06
CA PHE A 213 3.58 18.17 -17.08
C PHE A 213 3.44 16.74 -16.56
N ILE A 214 3.91 16.44 -15.34
CA ILE A 214 3.75 15.12 -14.73
C ILE A 214 2.27 14.80 -14.47
N ILE A 215 1.48 15.77 -14.01
CA ILE A 215 0.03 15.59 -13.83
C ILE A 215 -0.62 15.22 -15.16
N PHE A 216 -0.29 15.94 -16.24
CA PHE A 216 -0.78 15.62 -17.58
C PHE A 216 -0.39 14.20 -18.03
N VAL A 217 0.88 13.82 -17.88
CA VAL A 217 1.35 12.45 -18.20
C VAL A 217 0.64 11.39 -17.35
N GLN A 218 0.32 11.68 -16.10
CA GLN A 218 -0.46 10.75 -15.26
C GLN A 218 -1.91 10.59 -15.72
N MET A 219 -2.53 11.64 -16.28
CA MET A 219 -3.86 11.54 -16.88
C MET A 219 -3.82 10.69 -18.16
N LEU A 220 -2.76 10.79 -18.96
CA LEU A 220 -2.51 9.86 -20.07
C LEU A 220 -2.34 8.43 -19.56
N SER A 221 -1.54 8.22 -18.50
CA SER A 221 -1.35 6.89 -17.90
C SER A 221 -2.66 6.27 -17.44
N PHE A 222 -3.53 7.06 -16.78
CA PHE A 222 -4.88 6.63 -16.40
C PHE A 222 -5.72 6.22 -17.63
N SER A 223 -5.61 6.96 -18.72
CA SER A 223 -6.39 6.74 -19.94
C SER A 223 -5.93 5.53 -20.77
N ILE A 224 -4.72 5.03 -20.51
CA ILE A 224 -4.18 3.82 -21.17
C ILE A 224 -4.90 2.55 -20.68
N ASN A 225 -5.00 2.33 -19.37
CA ASN A 225 -5.52 1.07 -18.81
C ASN A 225 -6.63 1.27 -17.76
N GLY A 226 -7.20 2.47 -17.66
CA GLY A 226 -8.25 2.82 -16.70
C GLY A 226 -7.85 2.64 -15.23
N SER A 227 -6.55 2.62 -14.90
CA SER A 227 -6.12 2.29 -13.53
C SER A 227 -6.44 3.41 -12.55
N LYS A 228 -7.58 3.29 -11.86
CA LYS A 228 -8.04 4.24 -10.82
C LYS A 228 -6.97 4.55 -9.77
N SER A 229 -6.10 3.60 -9.45
CA SER A 229 -5.04 3.82 -8.46
C SER A 229 -4.05 4.91 -8.90
N VAL A 230 -3.77 5.04 -10.20
CA VAL A 230 -2.88 6.08 -10.77
C VAL A 230 -3.49 7.47 -10.61
N PHE A 231 -4.79 7.59 -10.89
CA PHE A 231 -5.53 8.83 -10.69
C PHE A 231 -5.54 9.24 -9.21
N PHE A 232 -5.96 8.34 -8.32
CA PHE A 232 -6.07 8.64 -6.90
C PHE A 232 -4.72 8.89 -6.23
N ILE A 233 -3.65 8.17 -6.61
CA ILE A 233 -2.32 8.42 -6.02
C ILE A 233 -1.75 9.77 -6.46
N THR A 234 -2.05 10.21 -7.69
CA THR A 234 -1.67 11.54 -8.19
C THR A 234 -2.40 12.63 -7.40
N LEU A 235 -3.71 12.51 -7.22
CA LEU A 235 -4.49 13.45 -6.42
C LEU A 235 -4.04 13.47 -4.95
N LEU A 236 -3.80 12.30 -4.36
CA LEU A 236 -3.29 12.16 -3.00
C LEU A 236 -1.92 12.82 -2.84
N SER A 237 -1.07 12.75 -3.87
CA SER A 237 0.26 13.40 -3.88
C SER A 237 0.17 14.90 -3.73
N ILE A 238 -0.73 15.54 -4.49
CA ILE A 238 -0.99 16.98 -4.41
C ILE A 238 -1.57 17.34 -3.05
N PHE A 239 -2.58 16.59 -2.59
CA PHE A 239 -3.23 16.81 -1.31
C PHE A 239 -2.24 16.72 -0.14
N VAL A 240 -1.43 15.66 -0.07
CA VAL A 240 -0.41 15.52 0.96
C VAL A 240 0.61 16.63 0.84
N PHE A 241 1.10 16.99 -0.35
CA PHE A 241 2.04 18.10 -0.50
C PHE A 241 1.49 19.42 0.09
N MET A 242 0.23 19.76 -0.21
CA MET A 242 -0.42 21.00 0.24
C MET A 242 -0.71 21.01 1.74
N PHE A 243 -1.25 19.92 2.28
CA PHE A 243 -1.75 19.86 3.66
C PHE A 243 -0.80 19.17 4.63
N PHE A 244 0.41 18.78 4.20
CA PHE A 244 1.35 18.10 5.07
C PHE A 244 1.72 18.94 6.28
N LYS A 245 1.33 18.44 7.45
CA LYS A 245 1.78 18.90 8.76
C LYS A 245 2.57 17.78 9.43
N SER A 246 3.53 18.14 10.29
CA SER A 246 4.28 17.15 11.09
C SER A 246 3.38 16.26 11.96
N THR A 247 2.15 16.69 12.22
CA THR A 247 1.12 15.96 12.96
C THR A 247 0.27 15.02 12.09
N PHE A 248 0.39 15.05 10.76
CA PHE A 248 -0.39 14.22 9.84
C PHE A 248 -0.33 12.74 10.20
N PHE A 249 0.88 12.23 10.48
CA PHE A 249 1.09 10.83 10.85
C PHE A 249 0.33 10.42 12.12
N LYS A 250 0.24 11.31 13.12
CA LYS A 250 -0.49 11.06 14.36
C LYS A 250 -2.01 11.08 14.18
N LYS A 251 -2.49 11.59 13.05
CA LYS A 251 -3.91 11.74 12.72
C LYS A 251 -4.48 10.61 11.86
N ILE A 252 -3.66 9.63 11.47
CA ILE A 252 -4.11 8.55 10.57
C ILE A 252 -5.30 7.78 11.14
N PRO A 253 -5.36 7.37 12.42
CA PRO A 253 -6.53 6.68 12.97
C PRO A 253 -7.81 7.51 12.82
N GLN A 254 -7.74 8.83 13.06
CA GLN A 254 -8.87 9.74 12.87
C GLN A 254 -9.35 9.75 11.42
N TYR A 255 -8.45 9.73 10.44
CA TYR A 255 -8.83 9.70 9.02
C TYR A 255 -9.51 8.39 8.63
N PHE A 256 -9.07 7.26 9.18
CA PHE A 256 -9.73 5.96 8.99
C PHE A 256 -11.11 5.90 9.66
N THR A 257 -11.25 6.45 10.86
CA THR A 257 -12.56 6.62 11.51
C THR A 257 -13.47 7.53 10.68
N LEU A 258 -12.96 8.65 10.19
CA LEU A 258 -13.74 9.57 9.34
C LEU A 258 -14.19 8.89 8.05
N LEU A 259 -13.34 8.06 7.44
CA LEU A 259 -13.69 7.26 6.28
C LEU A 259 -14.82 6.27 6.58
N GLY A 260 -14.77 5.58 7.73
CA GLY A 260 -15.86 4.70 8.17
C GLY A 260 -17.17 5.46 8.39
N PHE A 261 -17.10 6.63 9.03
CA PHE A 261 -18.26 7.48 9.24
C PHE A 261 -18.86 7.97 7.92
N ALA A 262 -18.01 8.42 6.99
CA ALA A 262 -18.43 8.88 5.67
C ALA A 262 -19.13 7.76 4.88
N ALA A 263 -18.66 6.52 4.97
CA ALA A 263 -19.31 5.37 4.34
C ALA A 263 -20.71 5.08 4.92
N ILE A 264 -20.85 5.18 6.24
CA ILE A 264 -22.14 4.98 6.92
C ILE A 264 -23.12 6.10 6.53
N LEU A 265 -22.66 7.36 6.55
CA LEU A 265 -23.48 8.50 6.14
C LEU A 265 -23.89 8.43 4.65
N GLU A 266 -22.96 8.05 3.78
CA GLU A 266 -23.26 7.85 2.36
C GLU A 266 -24.38 6.83 2.18
N THR A 267 -24.24 5.67 2.83
CA THR A 267 -25.22 4.58 2.71
C THR A 267 -26.58 4.96 3.32
N GLY A 268 -26.58 5.63 4.47
CA GLY A 268 -27.80 6.00 5.18
C GLY A 268 -28.56 7.18 4.57
N ILE A 269 -27.85 8.21 4.09
CA ILE A 269 -28.45 9.45 3.59
C ILE A 269 -28.58 9.44 2.07
N LEU A 270 -27.48 9.16 1.37
CA LEU A 270 -27.43 9.24 -0.09
C LEU A 270 -27.94 7.96 -0.76
N LYS A 271 -28.13 6.87 0.01
CA LYS A 271 -28.53 5.54 -0.48
C LYS A 271 -27.60 4.99 -1.56
N THR A 272 -26.36 5.48 -1.62
CA THR A 272 -25.28 4.97 -2.47
C THR A 272 -24.23 4.25 -1.63
N SER A 273 -23.42 3.40 -2.26
CA SER A 273 -22.41 2.58 -1.57
C SER A 273 -21.01 2.69 -2.19
N LEU A 274 -20.64 3.85 -2.72
CA LEU A 274 -19.38 4.05 -3.43
C LEU A 274 -18.17 3.89 -2.50
N ILE A 275 -18.16 4.53 -1.33
CA ILE A 275 -17.07 4.44 -0.35
C ILE A 275 -16.98 3.00 0.16
N THR A 276 -18.12 2.41 0.52
CA THR A 276 -18.20 1.02 0.97
C THR A 276 -17.66 0.06 -0.10
N ASN A 277 -18.05 0.21 -1.37
CA ASN A 277 -17.69 -0.73 -2.42
C ASN A 277 -16.25 -0.56 -2.92
N PHE A 278 -15.81 0.67 -3.17
CA PHE A 278 -14.51 0.94 -3.77
C PHE A 278 -13.37 1.01 -2.77
N ILE A 279 -13.64 1.38 -1.52
CA ILE A 279 -12.62 1.54 -0.49
C ILE A 279 -12.75 0.41 0.54
N ILE A 280 -13.82 0.39 1.33
CA ILE A 280 -13.89 -0.50 2.49
C ILE A 280 -13.92 -1.98 2.06
N ARG A 281 -14.83 -2.37 1.18
CA ARG A 281 -14.90 -3.74 0.67
C ARG A 281 -13.63 -4.11 -0.10
N ARG A 282 -13.28 -3.31 -1.12
CA ARG A 282 -12.24 -3.69 -2.10
C ARG A 282 -10.82 -3.59 -1.56
N VAL A 283 -10.52 -2.61 -0.70
CA VAL A 283 -9.17 -2.39 -0.16
C VAL A 283 -8.97 -3.15 1.16
N ASN A 284 -10.03 -3.36 1.94
CA ASN A 284 -9.90 -3.96 3.27
C ASN A 284 -10.39 -5.40 3.34
N PHE A 285 -11.66 -5.64 3.00
CA PHE A 285 -12.29 -6.95 3.27
C PHE A 285 -12.01 -7.99 2.18
N VAL A 286 -11.99 -7.61 0.90
CA VAL A 286 -11.70 -8.53 -0.21
C VAL A 286 -10.30 -9.14 -0.07
N PRO A 287 -9.22 -8.38 0.18
CA PRO A 287 -7.90 -8.99 0.36
C PRO A 287 -7.84 -9.96 1.55
N ASN A 288 -8.57 -9.69 2.63
CA ASN A 288 -8.64 -10.61 3.78
C ASN A 288 -9.40 -11.90 3.46
N LEU A 289 -10.45 -11.82 2.64
CA LEU A 289 -11.14 -13.00 2.13
C LEU A 289 -10.23 -13.81 1.19
N LEU A 290 -9.51 -13.13 0.30
CA LEU A 290 -8.56 -13.79 -0.60
C LEU A 290 -7.41 -14.44 0.18
N ASN A 291 -6.89 -13.80 1.22
CA ASN A 291 -5.91 -14.40 2.13
C ASN A 291 -6.36 -15.76 2.68
N TYR A 292 -7.64 -15.89 3.02
CA TYR A 292 -8.20 -17.16 3.45
C TYR A 292 -8.28 -18.18 2.31
N TYR A 293 -8.73 -17.79 1.10
CA TYR A 293 -8.82 -18.70 -0.05
C TYR A 293 -7.46 -19.22 -0.52
N TYR A 294 -6.44 -18.36 -0.55
CA TYR A 294 -5.08 -18.82 -0.83
C TYR A 294 -4.57 -19.78 0.25
N PHE A 295 -4.87 -19.50 1.52
CA PHE A 295 -4.49 -20.39 2.61
C PHE A 295 -5.19 -21.75 2.53
N ASP A 296 -6.51 -21.76 2.29
CA ASP A 296 -7.29 -23.00 2.17
C ASP A 296 -6.83 -23.86 0.99
N PHE A 297 -6.44 -23.24 -0.13
CA PHE A 297 -5.90 -23.95 -1.30
C PHE A 297 -4.49 -24.50 -1.05
N PHE A 298 -3.52 -23.65 -0.71
CA PHE A 298 -2.10 -24.05 -0.60
C PHE A 298 -1.73 -24.78 0.70
N THR A 299 -2.71 -25.04 1.57
CA THR A 299 -2.56 -26.02 2.66
C THR A 299 -2.98 -27.43 2.25
N LYS A 300 -3.74 -27.58 1.15
CA LYS A 300 -4.15 -28.87 0.56
C LYS A 300 -3.30 -29.26 -0.63
N TYR A 301 -2.81 -28.27 -1.38
CA TYR A 301 -1.99 -28.45 -2.57
C TYR A 301 -0.54 -28.00 -2.35
N GLN A 302 0.37 -28.47 -3.19
CA GLN A 302 1.80 -28.17 -3.11
C GLN A 302 2.07 -26.66 -3.27
N PRO A 303 2.93 -26.04 -2.46
CA PRO A 303 3.38 -24.67 -2.71
C PRO A 303 4.03 -24.51 -4.10
N ASP A 304 3.91 -23.33 -4.69
CA ASP A 304 4.51 -22.97 -5.98
C ASP A 304 6.03 -22.79 -5.90
N TYR A 305 6.60 -22.60 -4.70
CA TYR A 305 8.05 -22.40 -4.51
C TYR A 305 8.65 -21.29 -5.38
N PHE A 306 7.91 -20.20 -5.64
CA PHE A 306 8.31 -19.07 -6.48
C PHE A 306 8.50 -19.41 -7.97
N GLN A 307 8.00 -20.54 -8.45
CA GLN A 307 8.08 -20.95 -9.85
C GLN A 307 7.42 -19.95 -10.81
N GLN A 308 6.28 -19.33 -10.45
CA GLN A 308 5.66 -18.25 -11.26
C GLN A 308 6.32 -16.87 -11.07
N SER A 309 7.21 -16.74 -10.09
CA SER A 309 7.85 -15.48 -9.72
C SER A 309 9.23 -15.34 -10.37
N PHE A 310 10.31 -15.29 -9.60
CA PHE A 310 11.66 -15.11 -10.14
C PHE A 310 12.28 -16.41 -10.67
N LEU A 311 11.85 -17.59 -10.20
CA LEU A 311 12.40 -18.86 -10.65
C LEU A 311 12.05 -19.19 -12.10
N ARG A 312 10.96 -18.63 -12.66
CA ARG A 312 10.64 -18.78 -14.10
C ARG A 312 11.77 -18.32 -15.02
N TYR A 313 12.55 -17.35 -14.60
CA TYR A 313 13.69 -16.84 -15.38
C TYR A 313 14.91 -17.77 -15.34
N PHE A 314 14.90 -18.74 -14.43
CA PHE A 314 15.92 -19.79 -14.31
C PHE A 314 15.46 -21.13 -14.90
N GLY A 315 14.37 -21.13 -15.69
CA GLY A 315 13.87 -22.32 -16.38
C GLY A 315 12.91 -23.19 -15.57
N PHE A 316 12.58 -22.82 -14.33
CA PHE A 316 11.57 -23.53 -13.55
C PHE A 316 10.17 -23.24 -14.09
N GLN A 317 9.33 -24.28 -14.12
CA GLN A 317 7.94 -24.18 -14.55
C GLN A 317 7.02 -24.48 -13.38
N SER A 318 5.94 -23.72 -13.27
CA SER A 318 4.91 -23.92 -12.26
C SER A 318 3.98 -25.05 -12.67
N ASN A 319 3.59 -25.88 -11.71
CA ASN A 319 2.52 -26.88 -11.89
C ASN A 319 1.14 -26.24 -12.03
N TYR A 320 1.03 -24.94 -11.75
CA TYR A 320 -0.22 -24.20 -11.80
C TYR A 320 -0.27 -23.31 -13.04
N THR A 321 -1.48 -23.13 -13.58
CA THR A 321 -1.76 -21.95 -14.41
C THR A 321 -1.65 -20.68 -13.55
N ARG A 322 -1.87 -19.50 -14.14
CA ARG A 322 -1.77 -18.23 -13.42
C ARG A 322 -2.55 -18.27 -12.09
N ILE A 323 -1.84 -18.29 -10.96
CA ILE A 323 -2.41 -18.59 -9.64
C ILE A 323 -3.59 -17.68 -9.27
N PRO A 324 -3.55 -16.34 -9.50
CA PRO A 324 -4.73 -15.49 -9.26
C PRO A 324 -5.98 -15.92 -10.02
N ASN A 325 -5.85 -16.44 -11.25
CA ASN A 325 -6.97 -16.95 -12.04
C ASN A 325 -7.44 -18.32 -11.54
N LEU A 326 -6.51 -19.17 -11.10
CA LEU A 326 -6.84 -20.46 -10.46
C LEU A 326 -7.70 -20.27 -9.21
N ILE A 327 -7.30 -19.37 -8.29
CA ILE A 327 -8.09 -19.04 -7.10
C ILE A 327 -9.43 -18.37 -7.48
N GLY A 328 -9.43 -17.56 -8.54
CA GLY A 328 -10.66 -16.98 -9.12
C GLY A 328 -11.65 -18.03 -9.63
N MET A 329 -11.15 -19.07 -10.27
CA MET A 329 -11.95 -20.20 -10.74
C MET A 329 -12.47 -21.02 -9.57
N GLU A 330 -11.60 -21.44 -8.65
CA GLU A 330 -11.91 -22.35 -7.55
C GLU A 330 -12.96 -21.78 -6.58
N TYR A 331 -12.79 -20.53 -6.14
CA TYR A 331 -13.63 -19.96 -5.08
C TYR A 331 -14.75 -19.03 -5.60
N PHE A 332 -14.67 -18.58 -6.85
CA PHE A 332 -15.68 -17.67 -7.43
C PHE A 332 -16.33 -18.21 -8.70
N GLY A 333 -15.90 -19.37 -9.22
CA GLY A 333 -16.43 -19.94 -10.47
C GLY A 333 -16.13 -19.09 -11.71
N ARG A 334 -15.09 -18.24 -11.65
CA ARG A 334 -14.79 -17.25 -12.70
C ARG A 334 -13.34 -17.37 -13.19
N PRO A 335 -13.06 -18.13 -14.25
CA PRO A 335 -11.69 -18.37 -14.73
C PRO A 335 -10.98 -17.08 -15.19
N GLY A 336 -11.73 -16.12 -15.74
CA GLY A 336 -11.19 -14.81 -16.12
C GLY A 336 -10.89 -13.86 -14.94
N MET A 337 -11.33 -14.19 -13.72
CA MET A 337 -11.15 -13.31 -12.57
C MET A 337 -9.77 -13.50 -11.94
N ALA A 338 -8.94 -12.46 -11.97
CA ALA A 338 -7.69 -12.44 -11.21
C ALA A 338 -7.95 -12.10 -9.73
N ALA A 339 -7.93 -13.11 -8.87
CA ALA A 339 -8.05 -12.98 -7.42
C ALA A 339 -6.73 -12.52 -6.78
N ASN A 340 -6.26 -11.31 -7.12
CA ASN A 340 -4.95 -10.83 -6.66
C ASN A 340 -4.93 -10.58 -5.14
N SER A 341 -3.92 -11.12 -4.47
CA SER A 341 -3.71 -11.01 -3.04
C SER A 341 -2.22 -10.90 -2.70
N GLY A 342 -1.89 -10.59 -1.46
CA GLY A 342 -0.52 -10.46 -0.97
C GLY A 342 -0.36 -10.99 0.46
N LEU A 343 0.63 -10.47 1.18
CA LEU A 343 0.90 -10.83 2.59
C LEU A 343 0.94 -12.36 2.84
N ILE A 344 0.06 -12.88 3.69
CA ILE A 344 0.02 -14.31 4.02
C ILE A 344 -0.33 -15.19 2.81
N SER A 345 -1.04 -14.67 1.80
CA SER A 345 -1.29 -15.39 0.55
C SER A 345 0.01 -15.72 -0.17
N ASP A 346 0.91 -14.74 -0.27
CA ASP A 346 2.22 -14.92 -0.90
C ASP A 346 3.06 -15.94 -0.11
N ALA A 347 3.04 -15.80 1.21
CA ALA A 347 3.74 -16.68 2.13
C ALA A 347 3.34 -18.15 1.96
N ILE A 348 2.04 -18.45 2.01
CA ILE A 348 1.53 -19.82 1.91
C ILE A 348 1.69 -20.37 0.49
N THR A 349 1.47 -19.53 -0.53
CA THR A 349 1.62 -19.92 -1.95
C THR A 349 3.02 -20.42 -2.22
N ASN A 350 4.04 -19.69 -1.76
CA ASN A 350 5.41 -19.96 -2.17
C ASN A 350 6.19 -20.85 -1.18
N LEU A 351 5.82 -20.88 0.10
CA LEU A 351 6.62 -21.58 1.11
C LEU A 351 5.76 -22.43 2.07
N GLY A 352 4.47 -22.59 1.79
CA GLY A 352 3.54 -23.27 2.69
C GLY A 352 3.53 -22.65 4.09
N LEU A 353 3.29 -23.46 5.12
CA LEU A 353 3.19 -22.98 6.50
C LEU A 353 4.50 -22.35 7.02
N VAL A 354 5.66 -22.79 6.54
CA VAL A 354 6.95 -22.19 6.91
C VAL A 354 7.04 -20.74 6.41
N GLY A 355 6.40 -20.45 5.27
CA GLY A 355 6.29 -19.10 4.71
C GLY A 355 5.69 -18.09 5.66
N VAL A 356 4.80 -18.51 6.57
CA VAL A 356 4.13 -17.65 7.56
C VAL A 356 5.14 -16.90 8.43
N ILE A 357 6.33 -17.46 8.65
CA ILE A 357 7.43 -16.82 9.41
C ILE A 357 8.47 -16.21 8.46
N ILE A 358 8.85 -16.91 7.40
CA ILE A 358 9.91 -16.44 6.48
C ILE A 358 9.50 -15.20 5.70
N ALA A 359 8.28 -15.13 5.17
CA ALA A 359 7.84 -14.01 4.34
C ALA A 359 7.80 -12.68 5.14
N PRO A 360 7.28 -12.62 6.38
CA PRO A 360 7.43 -11.44 7.23
C PRO A 360 8.87 -11.02 7.50
N MET A 361 9.80 -11.97 7.64
CA MET A 361 11.22 -11.68 7.83
C MET A 361 11.80 -10.97 6.61
N VAL A 362 11.55 -11.51 5.40
CA VAL A 362 12.01 -10.91 4.13
C VAL A 362 11.39 -9.53 3.93
N LEU A 363 10.08 -9.38 4.19
CA LEU A 363 9.41 -8.10 4.12
C LEU A 363 10.02 -7.08 5.11
N ALA A 364 10.33 -7.49 6.34
CA ALA A 364 10.96 -6.62 7.33
C ALA A 364 12.35 -6.13 6.88
N ILE A 365 13.15 -6.99 6.25
CA ILE A 365 14.46 -6.62 5.67
C ILE A 365 14.27 -5.58 4.56
N ILE A 366 13.33 -5.79 3.63
CA ILE A 366 13.04 -4.84 2.55
C ILE A 366 12.56 -3.50 3.10
N LEU A 367 11.65 -3.50 4.08
CA LEU A 367 11.19 -2.28 4.72
C LEU A 367 12.32 -1.56 5.45
N LYS A 368 13.30 -2.29 5.98
CA LYS A 368 14.48 -1.70 6.60
C LYS A 368 15.42 -1.07 5.57
N ILE A 369 15.65 -1.73 4.44
CA ILE A 369 16.38 -1.15 3.29
C ILE A 369 15.68 0.14 2.83
N PHE A 370 14.34 0.15 2.80
CA PHE A 370 13.56 1.33 2.45
C PHE A 370 13.77 2.48 3.46
N ASP A 371 13.85 2.18 4.77
CA ASP A 371 14.23 3.19 5.75
C ASP A 371 15.64 3.75 5.49
N ASP A 372 16.63 2.89 5.19
CA ASP A 372 18.03 3.29 5.00
C ASP A 372 18.21 4.23 3.79
N VAL A 373 17.56 3.94 2.66
CA VAL A 373 17.63 4.77 1.44
C VAL A 373 16.93 6.13 1.60
N THR A 374 16.03 6.28 2.57
CA THR A 374 15.28 7.53 2.80
C THR A 374 15.83 8.42 3.91
N ILE A 375 16.88 8.00 4.63
CA ILE A 375 17.47 8.77 5.74
C ILE A 375 17.81 10.21 5.30
N GLY A 376 17.24 11.22 5.94
CA GLY A 376 17.59 12.63 5.64
C GLY A 376 16.90 13.24 4.42
N LEU A 377 15.96 12.51 3.81
CA LEU A 377 14.98 13.08 2.87
C LEU A 377 13.88 13.85 3.61
N ASP A 378 13.14 14.69 2.89
CA ASP A 378 11.93 15.32 3.42
C ASP A 378 10.83 14.26 3.55
N ASN A 379 10.14 14.22 4.70
CA ASN A 379 9.06 13.26 4.94
C ASN A 379 7.98 13.28 3.85
N ARG A 380 7.71 14.43 3.23
CA ARG A 380 6.75 14.56 2.14
C ARG A 380 7.06 13.65 0.96
N ILE A 381 8.35 13.38 0.70
CA ILE A 381 8.80 12.59 -0.44
C ILE A 381 8.41 11.11 -0.30
N PHE A 382 8.50 10.54 0.91
CA PHE A 382 8.32 9.09 1.10
C PHE A 382 6.94 8.70 1.68
N ILE A 383 6.12 9.65 2.14
CA ILE A 383 4.80 9.31 2.72
C ILE A 383 3.89 8.67 1.67
N ILE A 384 3.71 9.33 0.52
CA ILE A 384 2.86 8.84 -0.57
C ILE A 384 3.32 7.47 -1.07
N PRO A 385 4.61 7.31 -1.41
CA PRO A 385 5.24 6.02 -1.65
C PRO A 385 4.88 4.94 -0.65
N SER A 386 4.99 5.25 0.65
CA SER A 386 4.71 4.28 1.71
C SER A 386 3.24 3.86 1.70
N ILE A 387 2.31 4.79 1.46
CA ILE A 387 0.87 4.49 1.34
C ILE A 387 0.62 3.61 0.11
N TYR A 388 1.20 3.95 -1.03
CA TYR A 388 1.10 3.16 -2.26
C TYR A 388 1.64 1.74 -2.08
N ILE A 389 2.83 1.59 -1.52
CA ILE A 389 3.45 0.27 -1.24
C ILE A 389 2.56 -0.54 -0.30
N SER A 390 1.95 0.08 0.71
CA SER A 390 1.03 -0.63 1.62
C SER A 390 -0.15 -1.22 0.87
N TYR A 391 -0.75 -0.45 -0.04
CA TYR A 391 -1.86 -0.91 -0.88
C TYR A 391 -1.42 -2.05 -1.82
N VAL A 392 -0.24 -1.92 -2.44
CA VAL A 392 0.32 -2.93 -3.33
C VAL A 392 0.60 -4.23 -2.58
N LEU A 393 1.22 -4.18 -1.39
CA LEU A 393 1.56 -5.37 -0.59
C LEU A 393 0.34 -6.17 -0.11
N ILE A 394 -0.82 -5.52 0.02
CA ILE A 394 -2.09 -6.18 0.36
C ILE A 394 -2.70 -6.88 -0.87
N SER A 395 -2.37 -6.42 -2.08
CA SER A 395 -3.03 -6.84 -3.33
C SER A 395 -2.12 -7.54 -4.33
N SER A 396 -0.85 -7.73 -4.01
CA SER A 396 0.16 -8.32 -4.90
C SER A 396 1.25 -9.02 -4.08
N PHE A 397 1.84 -10.06 -4.64
CA PHE A 397 2.98 -10.77 -4.04
C PHE A 397 4.20 -9.84 -3.92
N LEU A 398 5.07 -10.10 -2.96
CA LEU A 398 6.19 -9.24 -2.57
C LEU A 398 7.19 -9.03 -3.70
N PHE A 399 7.64 -10.09 -4.37
CA PHE A 399 8.58 -9.97 -5.49
C PHE A 399 7.95 -9.29 -6.72
N THR A 400 6.67 -9.53 -6.98
CA THR A 400 5.90 -8.79 -7.99
C THR A 400 5.79 -7.32 -7.62
N SER A 401 5.63 -7.00 -6.33
CA SER A 401 5.60 -5.64 -5.79
C SER A 401 6.94 -4.91 -5.96
N LEU A 402 8.06 -5.62 -5.76
CA LEU A 402 9.41 -5.10 -5.97
C LEU A 402 9.65 -4.70 -7.42
N LEU A 403 9.30 -5.57 -8.37
CA LEU A 403 9.60 -5.37 -9.79
C LEU A 403 8.47 -4.62 -10.51
N THR A 404 7.30 -5.24 -10.64
CA THR A 404 6.19 -4.74 -11.45
C THR A 404 5.61 -3.42 -10.93
N HIS A 405 5.43 -3.31 -9.62
CA HIS A 405 4.87 -2.10 -9.00
C HIS A 405 5.93 -1.04 -8.67
N GLY A 406 7.17 -1.24 -9.13
CA GLY A 406 8.22 -0.23 -9.07
C GLY A 406 8.77 0.05 -7.66
N PHE A 407 8.53 -0.79 -6.66
CA PHE A 407 9.05 -0.56 -5.32
C PHE A 407 10.60 -0.59 -5.29
N PHE A 408 11.24 -1.49 -6.04
CA PHE A 408 12.69 -1.51 -6.18
C PHE A 408 13.23 -0.25 -6.87
N ALA A 409 12.65 0.11 -8.02
CA ALA A 409 13.03 1.31 -8.77
C ALA A 409 12.83 2.61 -7.95
N MET A 410 11.80 2.63 -7.12
CA MET A 410 11.56 3.71 -6.16
C MET A 410 12.65 3.80 -5.08
N MET A 411 13.08 2.68 -4.49
CA MET A 411 14.20 2.67 -3.54
C MET A 411 15.49 3.17 -4.20
N PHE A 412 15.72 2.79 -5.47
CA PHE A 412 16.84 3.28 -6.26
C PHE A 412 16.79 4.81 -6.43
N ILE A 413 15.63 5.39 -6.77
CA ILE A 413 15.46 6.86 -6.85
C ILE A 413 15.79 7.53 -5.51
N PHE A 414 15.26 7.01 -4.41
CA PHE A 414 15.51 7.58 -3.08
C PHE A 414 16.98 7.59 -2.69
N TYR A 415 17.73 6.58 -3.12
CA TYR A 415 19.16 6.52 -2.87
C TYR A 415 19.91 7.72 -3.46
N PHE A 416 19.50 8.21 -4.65
CA PHE A 416 20.11 9.36 -5.34
C PHE A 416 19.47 10.72 -5.01
N LEU A 417 18.36 10.77 -4.27
CA LEU A 417 17.72 12.05 -3.96
C LEU A 417 18.61 12.94 -3.06
N PRO A 418 18.67 14.26 -3.34
CA PRO A 418 19.47 15.17 -2.55
C PRO A 418 18.89 15.31 -1.13
N ARG A 419 19.75 15.05 -0.15
CA ARG A 419 19.39 15.11 1.28
C ARG A 419 19.51 16.53 1.82
N LYS A 420 18.69 16.88 2.81
CA LYS A 420 18.85 18.16 3.53
C LYS A 420 20.18 18.13 4.29
N SER A 421 21.06 19.10 4.07
CA SER A 421 22.36 19.12 4.78
C SER A 421 22.13 19.29 6.28
N LYS A 422 22.86 18.52 7.11
CA LYS A 422 22.86 18.65 8.58
C LYS A 422 23.17 20.10 9.01
N GLN A 423 24.01 20.82 8.25
CA GLN A 423 24.35 22.22 8.46
C GLN A 423 23.16 23.17 8.19
N ALA A 424 22.41 23.00 7.11
CA ALA A 424 21.25 23.84 6.82
C ALA A 424 20.13 23.67 7.87
N PHE A 425 19.99 22.47 8.43
CA PHE A 425 19.06 22.23 9.55
C PHE A 425 19.53 22.90 10.85
N LYS A 426 20.83 22.82 11.19
CA LYS A 426 21.42 23.57 12.32
C LYS A 426 21.29 25.08 12.13
N LEU A 427 21.58 25.60 10.93
CA LEU A 427 21.52 27.03 10.60
C LEU A 427 20.08 27.56 10.69
N ARG A 428 19.11 26.83 10.14
CA ARG A 428 17.68 27.19 10.24
C ARG A 428 17.17 27.16 11.68
N LYS A 429 17.62 26.19 12.49
CA LYS A 429 17.29 26.14 13.93
C LYS A 429 17.93 27.31 14.69
N LYS A 430 19.16 27.68 14.36
CA LYS A 430 19.86 28.85 14.95
C LYS A 430 19.15 30.15 14.57
N LEU A 431 18.80 30.35 13.30
CA LEU A 431 18.06 31.51 12.82
C LEU A 431 16.65 31.63 13.45
N LEU A 432 15.92 30.51 13.57
CA LEU A 432 14.60 30.50 14.23
C LEU A 432 14.67 30.77 15.73
N ASN A 433 15.76 30.40 16.39
CA ASN A 433 15.99 30.73 17.80
C ASN A 433 16.36 32.22 17.97
N ASN A 434 17.20 32.76 17.09
CA ASN A 434 17.55 34.18 17.09
C ASN A 434 16.34 35.09 16.81
N PHE A 435 15.45 34.69 15.89
CA PHE A 435 14.19 35.41 15.63
C PHE A 435 13.18 35.38 16.79
N LYS A 436 13.28 34.39 17.69
CA LYS A 436 12.47 34.35 18.91
C LYS A 436 13.08 35.17 20.04
N GLN A 437 14.40 35.33 20.06
CA GLN A 437 15.11 36.17 21.02
C GLN A 437 15.05 37.66 20.66
N SER A 438 14.81 38.02 19.39
CA SER A 438 14.65 39.42 18.96
C SER A 438 13.20 39.93 19.03
N LYS A 439 12.28 39.14 19.57
CA LYS A 439 10.84 39.47 19.77
C LYS A 439 10.43 39.42 21.25
N VAL A 440 11.40 39.20 22.13
CA VAL A 440 11.34 39.47 23.58
C VAL A 440 12.20 40.71 23.77
#